data_AF-G1XDV8-F1
#
_entry.id   AF-G1XDV8-F1
#
_cell.length_a   1.000
_cell.length_b   1.000
_cell.length_c   1.000
_cell.angle_alpha   90.00
_cell.angle_beta   90.00
_cell.angle_gamma   90.00
#
_symmetry.space_group_name_H-M   'P 1'
#
loop_
_entity.id
_entity.type
_entity.pdbx_description
1 polymer ?
#
loop_
_entity_poly.entity_id
_entity_poly.type
_entity_poly.pdbx_seq_one_letter_code
_entity_poly.pdbx_strand_id
1 'polypeptide(L)'
;MEAQTLLFLLSLLLYNFFIPVQSAAVRKRAPSGVPQYALDYAPLVYLHSDDEYRPSNIRSMLRNTQPRVNFKPIPGIPQPVTLDNLDQLNDFGGDSVYLTSVNDVAADSQQAWLKGVTPDATGLTNGAISATIIVNEKDATTTDVFYFYFYNFNSGPPVWGIKFGDHVGDWEHIMVRFQNGIPSALWYSQHADGQAFTYEAVEKLGKRPVGYSAKGSHANYAMGGLHDHTIPNFNLPGAFFLVDDTNKGILWDPTLSAYYYKFDVGTSSFTSYNPASPVNWLYFKGKWGDQQYPKEHEGQYILFGQARYGNGPTGPLGKELQRKDICPSNVKPCWVRPFLTAKLEKE
;
A
#
# COMPACT_ATOMS: atom_id res chain seq x y z
N MET A 1 55.23 28.10 -52.50
CA MET A 1 55.09 27.09 -51.44
C MET A 1 54.24 27.72 -50.36
N GLU A 2 52.93 27.71 -50.63
CA GLU A 2 51.87 28.30 -49.83
C GLU A 2 51.26 27.21 -48.96
N ALA A 3 51.18 27.43 -47.65
CA ALA A 3 50.20 26.81 -46.74
C ALA A 3 50.59 27.17 -45.30
N GLN A 4 50.32 28.40 -44.85
CA GLN A 4 50.31 28.71 -43.41
C GLN A 4 49.53 29.99 -43.08
N THR A 5 48.37 30.19 -43.72
CA THR A 5 47.46 31.29 -43.33
C THR A 5 46.00 30.92 -43.57
N LEU A 6 45.50 29.85 -42.92
CA LEU A 6 44.05 29.60 -42.86
C LEU A 6 43.64 28.68 -41.71
N LEU A 7 43.95 29.07 -40.46
CA LEU A 7 43.46 28.36 -39.26
C LEU A 7 43.21 29.33 -38.10
N PHE A 8 42.63 30.49 -38.42
CA PHE A 8 42.23 31.51 -37.45
C PHE A 8 40.86 32.08 -37.83
N LEU A 9 39.83 31.24 -37.99
CA LEU A 9 38.44 31.72 -38.18
C LEU A 9 37.34 30.67 -37.95
N LEU A 10 37.58 29.63 -37.14
CA LEU A 10 36.56 28.60 -36.86
C LEU A 10 36.65 27.97 -35.46
N SER A 11 37.13 28.72 -34.45
CA SER A 11 37.13 28.29 -33.05
C SER A 11 36.22 29.13 -32.13
N LEU A 12 35.37 30.00 -32.71
CA LEU A 12 34.58 30.99 -31.95
C LEU A 12 33.06 30.75 -31.95
N LEU A 13 32.59 29.53 -32.23
CA LEU A 13 31.15 29.21 -32.27
C LEU A 13 30.76 27.87 -31.65
N LEU A 14 31.44 27.44 -30.58
CA LEU A 14 30.96 26.34 -29.73
C LEU A 14 31.14 26.66 -28.24
N TYR A 15 30.74 27.87 -27.83
CA TYR A 15 30.25 28.05 -26.45
C TYR A 15 28.84 27.47 -26.39
N ASN A 16 28.77 26.13 -26.39
CA ASN A 16 27.54 25.44 -26.03
C ASN A 16 27.25 25.78 -24.58
N PHE A 17 26.27 26.66 -24.40
CA PHE A 17 25.53 26.80 -23.15
C PHE A 17 25.03 25.41 -22.76
N PHE A 18 25.77 24.70 -21.91
CA PHE A 18 25.19 23.69 -21.04
C PHE A 18 24.35 24.43 -20.01
N ILE A 19 23.14 24.82 -20.41
CA ILE A 19 22.07 25.01 -19.44
C ILE A 19 21.77 23.59 -18.97
N PRO A 20 22.03 23.23 -17.70
CA PRO A 20 21.44 22.01 -17.18
C PRO A 20 19.93 22.25 -17.28
N VAL A 21 19.27 21.56 -18.21
CA VAL A 21 17.83 21.38 -18.14
C VAL A 21 17.64 20.56 -16.88
N GLN A 22 17.50 21.25 -15.74
CA GLN A 22 16.79 20.68 -14.61
C GLN A 22 15.44 20.32 -15.18
N SER A 23 15.25 19.03 -15.45
CA SER A 23 13.93 18.44 -15.47
C SER A 23 13.34 18.75 -14.10
N ALA A 24 12.64 19.88 -14.01
CA ALA A 24 11.68 20.13 -12.98
C ALA A 24 10.52 19.18 -13.28
N ALA A 25 10.74 17.89 -13.08
CA ALA A 25 9.66 16.99 -12.76
C ALA A 25 8.96 17.66 -11.59
N VAL A 26 7.77 18.19 -11.85
CA VAL A 26 6.92 18.79 -10.84
C VAL A 26 6.67 17.67 -9.84
N ARG A 27 7.50 17.62 -8.79
CA ARG A 27 7.26 16.77 -7.62
C ARG A 27 5.87 17.18 -7.17
N LYS A 28 4.89 16.28 -7.34
CA LYS A 28 3.54 16.52 -6.85
C LYS A 28 3.66 16.78 -5.36
N ARG A 29 3.63 18.06 -4.99
CA ARG A 29 3.49 18.46 -3.60
C ARG A 29 2.11 17.98 -3.15
N ALA A 30 2.01 17.55 -1.90
CA ALA A 30 0.71 17.28 -1.30
C ALA A 30 -0.22 18.49 -1.53
N PRO A 31 -1.54 18.26 -1.74
CA PRO A 31 -2.48 19.35 -1.96
C PRO A 31 -2.49 20.33 -0.77
N SER A 32 -2.89 21.58 -1.03
CA SER A 32 -3.06 22.58 0.02
C SER A 32 -4.08 22.12 1.07
N GLY A 33 -3.84 22.45 2.34
CA GLY A 33 -4.74 22.13 3.45
C GLY A 33 -4.45 20.80 4.14
N VAL A 34 -3.64 19.92 3.54
CA VAL A 34 -3.10 18.75 4.27
C VAL A 34 -2.22 19.26 5.41
N PRO A 35 -2.41 18.82 6.67
CA PRO A 35 -1.59 19.26 7.78
C PRO A 35 -0.11 18.93 7.56
N GLN A 36 0.78 19.90 7.79
CA GLN A 36 2.21 19.72 7.48
C GLN A 36 2.86 18.57 8.27
N TYR A 37 2.44 18.34 9.52
CA TYR A 37 2.94 17.21 10.32
C TYR A 37 2.59 15.85 9.68
N ALA A 38 1.47 15.74 8.95
CA ALA A 38 1.11 14.52 8.23
C ALA A 38 2.09 14.20 7.09
N LEU A 39 2.86 15.19 6.63
CA LEU A 39 3.90 15.04 5.60
C LEU A 39 5.28 14.87 6.24
N ASP A 40 5.61 15.69 7.23
CA ASP A 40 6.91 15.69 7.91
C ASP A 40 7.20 14.36 8.63
N TYR A 41 6.15 13.71 9.13
CA TYR A 41 6.23 12.43 9.87
C TYR A 41 5.60 11.27 9.09
N ALA A 42 5.33 11.44 7.79
CA ALA A 42 4.81 10.37 6.95
C ALA A 42 5.77 9.17 6.94
N PRO A 43 5.29 7.93 7.09
CA PRO A 43 6.17 6.77 6.98
C PRO A 43 6.86 6.70 5.62
N LEU A 44 8.09 6.21 5.62
CA LEU A 44 8.77 5.65 4.45
C LEU A 44 8.69 4.14 4.54
N VAL A 45 8.70 3.46 3.39
CA VAL A 45 8.58 2.00 3.36
C VAL A 45 9.74 1.40 2.57
N TYR A 46 10.51 0.52 3.18
CA TYR A 46 11.38 -0.38 2.44
C TYR A 46 10.53 -1.52 1.87
N LEU A 47 10.53 -1.64 0.54
CA LEU A 47 10.00 -2.79 -0.17
C LEU A 47 11.06 -3.88 -0.21
N HIS A 48 10.68 -5.13 0.06
CA HIS A 48 11.61 -6.25 0.00
C HIS A 48 12.30 -6.34 -1.37
N SER A 49 13.63 -6.53 -1.39
CA SER A 49 14.45 -6.52 -2.61
C SER A 49 13.94 -7.49 -3.70
N ASP A 50 13.54 -8.69 -3.26
CA ASP A 50 13.17 -9.79 -4.16
C ASP A 50 11.66 -9.94 -4.35
N ASP A 51 10.87 -9.01 -3.82
CA ASP A 51 9.45 -9.03 -4.11
C ASP A 51 9.25 -8.67 -5.59
N GLU A 52 8.28 -9.24 -6.26
CA GLU A 52 7.96 -8.91 -7.65
C GLU A 52 6.68 -8.08 -7.75
N TYR A 53 5.90 -8.03 -6.67
CA TYR A 53 4.64 -7.33 -6.58
C TYR A 53 4.92 -5.98 -5.90
N ARG A 54 4.71 -4.90 -6.65
CA ARG A 54 5.07 -3.54 -6.25
C ARG A 54 3.82 -2.70 -6.00
N PRO A 55 3.95 -1.55 -5.32
CA PRO A 55 2.84 -0.63 -5.16
C PRO A 55 2.21 -0.31 -6.52
N SER A 56 0.90 -0.36 -6.57
CA SER A 56 0.13 -0.45 -7.81
C SER A 56 -0.79 0.75 -7.97
N ASN A 57 -1.00 1.19 -9.21
CA ASN A 57 -1.96 2.27 -9.47
C ASN A 57 -3.37 1.79 -9.10
N ILE A 58 -4.06 2.46 -8.18
CA ILE A 58 -5.42 2.06 -7.73
C ILE A 58 -6.38 1.93 -8.92
N ARG A 59 -6.28 2.81 -9.92
CA ARG A 59 -7.11 2.75 -11.13
C ARG A 59 -6.80 1.55 -12.03
N SER A 60 -5.63 0.93 -11.90
CA SER A 60 -5.28 -0.24 -12.71
C SER A 60 -6.09 -1.47 -12.32
N MET A 61 -6.48 -1.62 -11.06
CA MET A 61 -7.43 -2.64 -10.62
C MET A 61 -8.69 -2.60 -11.47
N LEU A 62 -9.36 -1.45 -11.53
CA LEU A 62 -10.62 -1.28 -12.26
C LEU A 62 -10.52 -1.49 -13.77
N ARG A 63 -9.33 -1.38 -14.36
CA ARG A 63 -9.12 -1.66 -15.79
C ARG A 63 -8.94 -3.14 -16.09
N ASN A 64 -8.57 -3.95 -15.09
CA ASN A 64 -8.24 -5.37 -15.26
C ASN A 64 -9.24 -6.29 -14.53
N THR A 65 -10.29 -5.71 -13.95
CA THR A 65 -11.34 -6.43 -13.24
C THR A 65 -12.74 -6.12 -13.76
N GLN A 66 -13.67 -7.04 -13.54
CA GLN A 66 -15.09 -6.90 -13.75
C GLN A 66 -15.83 -7.21 -12.44
N PRO A 67 -16.76 -6.35 -11.98
CA PRO A 67 -17.56 -6.64 -10.79
C PRO A 67 -18.40 -7.91 -10.96
N ARG A 68 -18.33 -8.80 -9.97
CA ARG A 68 -19.10 -10.05 -9.92
C ARG A 68 -19.68 -10.30 -8.54
N VAL A 69 -20.78 -11.06 -8.51
CA VAL A 69 -21.34 -11.69 -7.31
C VAL A 69 -21.47 -13.18 -7.61
N ASN A 70 -20.96 -14.04 -6.71
CA ASN A 70 -20.97 -15.50 -6.89
C ASN A 70 -20.40 -15.92 -8.27
N PHE A 71 -19.24 -15.39 -8.62
CA PHE A 71 -18.52 -15.61 -9.89
C PHE A 71 -19.28 -15.21 -11.18
N LYS A 72 -20.41 -14.51 -11.08
CA LYS A 72 -21.20 -14.06 -12.24
C LYS A 72 -21.11 -12.54 -12.41
N PRO A 73 -20.93 -12.03 -13.65
CA PRO A 73 -21.02 -10.60 -13.93
C PRO A 73 -22.35 -10.01 -13.46
N ILE A 74 -22.30 -8.81 -12.90
CA ILE A 74 -23.48 -8.10 -12.42
C ILE A 74 -24.12 -7.34 -13.60
N PRO A 75 -25.38 -7.64 -13.99
CA PRO A 75 -26.04 -6.92 -15.07
C PRO A 75 -26.48 -5.51 -14.62
N GLY A 76 -26.50 -4.56 -15.55
CA GLY A 76 -27.09 -3.22 -15.33
C GLY A 76 -26.26 -2.26 -14.48
N ILE A 77 -25.02 -2.62 -14.11
CA ILE A 77 -24.11 -1.71 -13.40
C ILE A 77 -23.67 -0.54 -14.31
N PRO A 78 -23.38 0.64 -13.74
CA PRO A 78 -22.77 1.75 -14.47
C PRO A 78 -21.47 1.34 -15.15
N GLN A 79 -21.28 1.77 -16.41
CA GLN A 79 -20.07 1.52 -17.18
C GLN A 79 -19.56 2.82 -17.85
N PRO A 80 -18.25 3.07 -17.90
CA PRO A 80 -17.19 2.27 -17.26
C PRO A 80 -17.22 2.37 -15.72
N VAL A 81 -16.79 1.29 -15.05
CA VAL A 81 -16.54 1.32 -13.60
C VAL A 81 -15.22 2.07 -13.35
N THR A 82 -15.30 3.12 -12.55
CA THR A 82 -14.20 4.03 -12.24
C THR A 82 -14.20 4.36 -10.75
N LEU A 83 -13.17 5.06 -10.27
CA LEU A 83 -13.14 5.50 -8.88
C LEU A 83 -14.24 6.54 -8.56
N ASP A 84 -14.82 7.18 -9.58
CA ASP A 84 -15.86 8.19 -9.42
C ASP A 84 -17.26 7.58 -9.21
N ASN A 85 -17.47 6.29 -9.48
CA ASN A 85 -18.78 5.64 -9.38
C ASN A 85 -18.73 4.26 -8.71
N LEU A 86 -17.60 3.86 -8.11
CA LEU A 86 -17.41 2.51 -7.57
C LEU A 86 -18.36 2.18 -6.40
N ASP A 87 -18.75 3.18 -5.61
CA ASP A 87 -19.73 3.05 -4.53
C ASP A 87 -21.13 2.68 -5.03
N GLN A 88 -21.49 2.99 -6.27
CA GLN A 88 -22.79 2.62 -6.84
C GLN A 88 -22.96 1.10 -6.92
N LEU A 89 -21.86 0.32 -6.93
CA LEU A 89 -21.92 -1.13 -6.83
C LEU A 89 -22.50 -1.62 -5.50
N ASN A 90 -22.56 -0.78 -4.47
CA ASN A 90 -23.19 -1.11 -3.20
C ASN A 90 -24.67 -1.47 -3.37
N ASP A 91 -25.36 -0.87 -4.35
CA ASP A 91 -26.77 -1.14 -4.65
C ASP A 91 -26.99 -2.47 -5.40
N PHE A 92 -25.91 -3.12 -5.84
CA PHE A 92 -25.95 -4.34 -6.66
C PHE A 92 -25.39 -5.58 -5.93
N GLY A 93 -25.22 -5.50 -4.62
CA GLY A 93 -24.71 -6.62 -3.81
C GLY A 93 -23.86 -6.21 -2.61
N GLY A 94 -23.60 -4.91 -2.42
CA GLY A 94 -22.91 -4.43 -1.23
C GLY A 94 -21.53 -5.04 -1.01
N ASP A 95 -21.35 -5.64 0.16
CA ASP A 95 -20.12 -6.32 0.58
C ASP A 95 -19.85 -7.65 -0.14
N SER A 96 -20.84 -8.16 -0.87
CA SER A 96 -20.75 -9.40 -1.65
C SER A 96 -20.28 -9.17 -3.09
N VAL A 97 -20.02 -7.92 -3.49
CA VAL A 97 -19.44 -7.60 -4.80
C VAL A 97 -17.91 -7.77 -4.76
N TYR A 98 -17.38 -8.49 -5.74
CA TYR A 98 -15.94 -8.72 -5.93
C TYR A 98 -15.46 -8.04 -7.21
N LEU A 99 -14.38 -7.28 -7.14
CA LEU A 99 -13.65 -6.79 -8.31
C LEU A 99 -12.82 -7.93 -8.91
N THR A 100 -13.48 -8.82 -9.65
CA THR A 100 -12.88 -10.07 -10.13
C THR A 100 -12.01 -9.82 -11.36
N SER A 101 -10.79 -10.33 -11.37
CA SER A 101 -9.86 -10.34 -12.50
C SER A 101 -10.54 -10.82 -13.78
N VAL A 102 -10.31 -10.11 -14.89
CA VAL A 102 -10.86 -10.49 -16.20
C VAL A 102 -10.17 -11.76 -16.71
N ASN A 103 -8.87 -11.87 -16.49
CA ASN A 103 -8.06 -13.04 -16.82
C ASN A 103 -7.74 -13.80 -15.54
N ASP A 104 -7.95 -15.12 -15.57
CA ASP A 104 -7.69 -16.01 -14.46
C ASP A 104 -6.22 -15.93 -13.99
N VAL A 105 -6.05 -15.56 -12.72
CA VAL A 105 -4.72 -15.39 -12.11
C VAL A 105 -4.09 -16.73 -11.72
N ALA A 106 -4.88 -17.79 -11.52
CA ALA A 106 -4.32 -19.12 -11.33
C ALA A 106 -3.73 -19.70 -12.61
N ALA A 107 -4.30 -19.37 -13.77
CA ALA A 107 -3.76 -19.75 -15.07
C ALA A 107 -2.50 -18.96 -15.46
N ASP A 108 -2.46 -17.66 -15.14
CA ASP A 108 -1.29 -16.80 -15.36
C ASP A 108 -1.10 -15.82 -14.20
N SER A 109 -0.15 -16.13 -13.31
CA SER A 109 0.24 -15.26 -12.19
C SER A 109 1.31 -14.22 -12.57
N GLN A 110 1.76 -14.21 -13.83
CA GLN A 110 2.79 -13.30 -14.35
C GLN A 110 2.21 -12.14 -15.15
N GLN A 111 0.89 -11.99 -15.19
CA GLN A 111 0.21 -10.85 -15.80
C GLN A 111 0.83 -9.53 -15.34
N ALA A 112 1.27 -8.71 -16.29
CA ALA A 112 2.07 -7.52 -16.01
C ALA A 112 1.39 -6.52 -15.06
N TRP A 113 0.06 -6.41 -15.09
CA TRP A 113 -0.67 -5.50 -14.22
C TRP A 113 -0.60 -5.90 -12.74
N LEU A 114 -0.44 -7.18 -12.41
CA LEU A 114 -0.30 -7.66 -11.04
C LEU A 114 0.99 -7.16 -10.38
N LYS A 115 2.05 -6.92 -11.17
CA LYS A 115 3.41 -6.59 -10.69
C LYS A 115 3.56 -5.15 -10.20
N GLY A 116 2.62 -4.26 -10.50
CA GLY A 116 2.66 -2.87 -10.03
C GLY A 116 3.79 -2.03 -10.63
N VAL A 117 4.26 -1.01 -9.90
CA VAL A 117 5.29 -0.07 -10.35
C VAL A 117 6.43 0.00 -9.34
N THR A 118 7.65 -0.28 -9.80
CA THR A 118 8.86 -0.12 -8.99
C THR A 118 9.13 1.38 -8.74
N PRO A 119 9.30 1.81 -7.48
CA PRO A 119 9.71 3.18 -7.17
C PRO A 119 11.06 3.54 -7.80
N ASP A 120 11.22 4.78 -8.25
CA ASP A 120 12.52 5.29 -8.72
C ASP A 120 13.47 5.62 -7.56
N ALA A 121 14.65 6.15 -7.88
CA ALA A 121 15.66 6.52 -6.87
C ALA A 121 15.20 7.60 -5.86
N THR A 122 14.09 8.30 -6.14
CA THR A 122 13.49 9.27 -5.21
C THR A 122 12.40 8.64 -4.34
N GLY A 123 12.04 7.39 -4.60
CA GLY A 123 10.93 6.69 -3.98
C GLY A 123 9.58 6.97 -4.65
N LEU A 124 9.55 7.53 -5.86
CA LEU A 124 8.31 7.81 -6.59
C LEU A 124 7.88 6.62 -7.46
N THR A 125 6.61 6.22 -7.38
CA THR A 125 5.99 5.29 -8.34
C THR A 125 5.52 6.03 -9.60
N ASN A 126 6.38 6.11 -10.61
CA ASN A 126 6.11 6.87 -11.83
C ASN A 126 4.85 6.40 -12.56
N GLY A 127 3.94 7.33 -12.88
CA GLY A 127 2.70 7.03 -13.60
C GLY A 127 1.62 6.28 -12.79
N ALA A 128 1.84 6.05 -11.49
CA ALA A 128 0.91 5.34 -10.62
C ALA A 128 0.58 6.15 -9.37
N ILE A 129 -0.70 6.29 -9.03
CA ILE A 129 -1.15 6.73 -7.70
C ILE A 129 -1.36 5.46 -6.89
N SER A 130 -0.40 5.16 -6.02
CA SER A 130 -0.24 3.86 -5.35
C SER A 130 -0.55 3.89 -3.85
N ALA A 131 -0.77 5.07 -3.32
CA ALA A 131 -1.10 5.28 -1.93
C ALA A 131 -2.35 6.14 -1.75
N THR A 132 -2.92 6.08 -0.56
CA THR A 132 -3.99 6.97 -0.12
C THR A 132 -3.72 7.41 1.30
N ILE A 133 -3.67 8.73 1.51
CA ILE A 133 -3.41 9.34 2.81
C ILE A 133 -4.71 9.92 3.32
N ILE A 134 -5.17 9.43 4.47
CA ILE A 134 -6.43 9.82 5.10
C ILE A 134 -6.12 10.46 6.44
N VAL A 135 -6.44 11.74 6.57
CA VAL A 135 -6.32 12.51 7.81
C VAL A 135 -7.64 12.43 8.55
N ASN A 136 -7.64 11.79 9.72
CA ASN A 136 -8.79 11.68 10.59
C ASN A 136 -8.58 12.54 11.85
N GLU A 137 -9.14 13.74 11.84
CA GLU A 137 -9.19 14.63 13.01
C GLU A 137 -10.27 14.11 13.98
N LYS A 138 -9.85 13.28 14.95
CA LYS A 138 -10.78 12.59 15.85
C LYS A 138 -11.41 13.51 16.87
N ASP A 139 -10.61 14.43 17.40
CA ASP A 139 -11.01 15.44 18.36
C ASP A 139 -10.08 16.67 18.25
N ALA A 140 -10.23 17.63 19.16
CA ALA A 140 -9.47 18.88 19.16
C ALA A 140 -7.94 18.70 19.25
N THR A 141 -7.47 17.54 19.74
CA THR A 141 -6.06 17.28 20.01
C THR A 141 -5.53 16.04 19.30
N THR A 142 -6.36 15.01 19.11
CA THR A 142 -5.98 13.74 18.53
C THR A 142 -6.26 13.72 17.03
N THR A 143 -5.23 13.47 16.23
CA THR A 143 -5.37 13.18 14.79
C THR A 143 -4.74 11.84 14.46
N ASP A 144 -5.48 10.99 13.76
CA ASP A 144 -4.99 9.73 13.22
C ASP A 144 -4.76 9.91 11.72
N VAL A 145 -3.53 9.74 11.26
CA VAL A 145 -3.23 9.78 9.81
C VAL A 145 -2.93 8.36 9.34
N PHE A 146 -3.74 7.87 8.40
CA PHE A 146 -3.57 6.58 7.76
C PHE A 146 -2.85 6.74 6.43
N TYR A 147 -1.81 5.94 6.22
CA TYR A 147 -1.04 5.86 4.99
C TYR A 147 -1.31 4.49 4.38
N PHE A 148 -2.34 4.41 3.53
CA PHE A 148 -2.73 3.18 2.84
C PHE A 148 -1.86 2.95 1.62
N TYR A 149 -1.48 1.69 1.42
CA TYR A 149 -0.66 1.19 0.33
C TYR A 149 -1.47 0.19 -0.46
N PHE A 150 -1.47 0.33 -1.78
CA PHE A 150 -2.23 -0.56 -2.66
C PHE A 150 -1.30 -1.42 -3.50
N TYR A 151 -1.60 -2.71 -3.57
CA TYR A 151 -0.94 -3.66 -4.47
C TYR A 151 -2.02 -4.39 -5.27
N ASN A 152 -1.75 -4.71 -6.54
CA ASN A 152 -2.72 -5.43 -7.37
C ASN A 152 -2.79 -6.92 -7.06
N PHE A 153 -1.80 -7.46 -6.36
CA PHE A 153 -1.73 -8.87 -6.02
C PHE A 153 -0.91 -9.07 -4.76
N ASN A 154 -1.44 -9.86 -3.83
CA ASN A 154 -0.74 -10.41 -2.68
C ASN A 154 -0.29 -11.83 -3.03
N SER A 155 1.00 -12.14 -2.89
CA SER A 155 1.48 -13.52 -2.88
C SER A 155 1.84 -13.92 -1.46
N GLY A 156 0.98 -14.72 -0.83
CA GLY A 156 1.15 -15.04 0.58
C GLY A 156 2.39 -15.91 0.84
N PRO A 157 2.93 -15.85 2.07
CA PRO A 157 4.18 -16.51 2.39
C PRO A 157 4.00 -18.03 2.36
N PRO A 158 4.99 -18.79 1.88
CA PRO A 158 4.89 -20.24 1.81
C PRO A 158 5.02 -20.86 3.22
N VAL A 159 4.27 -21.95 3.46
CA VAL A 159 4.45 -22.84 4.61
C VAL A 159 5.03 -24.16 4.10
N TRP A 160 6.26 -24.47 4.50
CA TRP A 160 7.00 -25.65 4.00
C TRP A 160 7.03 -25.74 2.46
N GLY A 161 7.17 -24.59 1.79
CA GLY A 161 7.19 -24.48 0.33
C GLY A 161 5.82 -24.48 -0.36
N ILE A 162 4.72 -24.60 0.40
CA ILE A 162 3.34 -24.57 -0.12
C ILE A 162 2.77 -23.15 0.08
N LYS A 163 2.22 -22.54 -0.98
CA LYS A 163 1.70 -21.17 -0.95
C LYS A 163 0.25 -21.11 -0.44
N PHE A 164 -0.05 -20.12 0.40
CA PHE A 164 -1.40 -19.85 0.89
C PHE A 164 -1.68 -18.36 0.85
N GLY A 165 -2.95 -17.98 0.71
CA GLY A 165 -3.37 -16.58 0.80
C GLY A 165 -2.94 -15.71 -0.37
N ASP A 166 -2.68 -16.28 -1.55
CA ASP A 166 -2.59 -15.49 -2.78
C ASP A 166 -3.96 -14.81 -3.03
N HIS A 167 -4.00 -13.51 -3.30
CA HIS A 167 -5.26 -12.85 -3.68
C HIS A 167 -5.01 -11.63 -4.56
N VAL A 168 -5.93 -11.41 -5.48
CA VAL A 168 -6.00 -10.17 -6.26
C VAL A 168 -6.36 -9.03 -5.32
N GLY A 169 -5.67 -7.90 -5.48
CA GLY A 169 -5.81 -6.69 -4.70
C GLY A 169 -5.31 -6.85 -3.28
N ASP A 170 -4.65 -5.81 -2.77
CA ASP A 170 -4.17 -5.80 -1.41
C ASP A 170 -4.14 -4.38 -0.84
N TRP A 171 -4.57 -4.24 0.41
CA TRP A 171 -4.66 -2.98 1.13
C TRP A 171 -3.99 -3.12 2.49
N GLU A 172 -2.80 -2.56 2.55
CA GLU A 172 -1.97 -2.49 3.75
C GLU A 172 -1.84 -1.03 4.20
N HIS A 173 -1.46 -0.79 5.46
CA HIS A 173 -1.27 0.57 5.95
C HIS A 173 -0.34 0.67 7.16
N ILE A 174 0.29 1.84 7.26
CA ILE A 174 0.80 2.35 8.53
C ILE A 174 -0.08 3.50 8.95
N MET A 175 -0.38 3.61 10.23
CA MET A 175 -1.10 4.74 10.79
C MET A 175 -0.26 5.40 11.88
N VAL A 176 -0.22 6.73 11.87
CA VAL A 176 0.48 7.55 12.86
C VAL A 176 -0.55 8.36 13.63
N ARG A 177 -0.52 8.25 14.96
CA ARG A 177 -1.35 9.07 15.87
C ARG A 177 -0.56 10.28 16.32
N PHE A 178 -1.18 11.45 16.16
CA PHE A 178 -0.67 12.73 16.58
C PHE A 178 -1.49 13.28 17.76
N GLN A 179 -0.79 13.88 18.71
CA GLN A 179 -1.35 14.70 19.77
C GLN A 179 -0.88 16.14 19.60
N ASN A 180 -1.79 17.05 19.30
CA ASN A 180 -1.47 18.45 18.98
C ASN A 180 -0.42 18.58 17.87
N GLY A 181 -0.51 17.72 16.84
CA GLY A 181 0.45 17.68 15.72
C GLY A 181 1.81 17.02 16.04
N ILE A 182 2.00 16.46 17.24
CA ILE A 182 3.21 15.73 17.64
C ILE A 182 2.93 14.23 17.54
N PRO A 183 3.72 13.44 16.78
CA PRO A 183 3.50 12.00 16.67
C PRO A 183 3.75 11.30 18.02
N SER A 184 2.89 10.37 18.39
CA SER A 184 2.92 9.67 19.69
C SER A 184 3.00 8.16 19.56
N ALA A 185 2.30 7.58 18.59
CA ALA A 185 2.28 6.14 18.36
C ALA A 185 2.01 5.79 16.90
N LEU A 186 2.39 4.57 16.53
CA LEU A 186 2.18 4.01 15.21
C LEU A 186 1.47 2.66 15.29
N TRP A 187 0.71 2.35 14.25
CA TRP A 187 0.19 1.04 13.93
C TRP A 187 0.78 0.57 12.60
N TYR A 188 1.33 -0.63 12.59
CA TYR A 188 1.80 -1.32 11.38
C TYR A 188 0.86 -2.50 11.13
N SER A 189 0.09 -2.48 10.03
CA SER A 189 -0.82 -3.60 9.71
C SER A 189 -0.07 -4.82 9.22
N GLN A 190 -0.53 -6.00 9.66
CA GLN A 190 0.02 -7.31 9.30
C GLN A 190 -1.18 -8.24 9.05
N HIS A 191 -1.53 -8.44 7.78
CA HIS A 191 -2.67 -9.25 7.39
C HIS A 191 -3.99 -8.73 8.03
N ALA A 192 -4.64 -9.55 8.88
CA ALA A 192 -5.85 -9.18 9.62
C ALA A 192 -5.57 -8.56 11.02
N ASP A 193 -4.30 -8.40 11.40
CA ASP A 193 -3.83 -7.90 12.69
C ASP A 193 -2.71 -6.84 12.48
N GLY A 194 -1.77 -6.71 13.41
CA GLY A 194 -0.63 -5.82 13.33
C GLY A 194 0.03 -5.57 14.68
N GLN A 195 0.90 -4.56 14.70
CA GLN A 195 1.64 -4.20 15.90
C GLN A 195 1.64 -2.69 16.12
N ALA A 196 1.48 -2.29 17.38
CA ALA A 196 1.56 -0.90 17.80
C ALA A 196 2.88 -0.59 18.50
N PHE A 197 3.44 0.58 18.20
CA PHE A 197 4.67 1.08 18.80
C PHE A 197 4.53 2.53 19.22
N THR A 198 5.26 2.97 20.24
CA THR A 198 5.43 4.41 20.46
C THR A 198 6.23 5.00 19.32
N TYR A 199 6.05 6.30 19.05
CA TYR A 199 6.79 6.95 17.99
C TYR A 199 8.30 6.86 18.22
N GLU A 200 8.77 6.96 19.46
CA GLU A 200 10.19 6.90 19.83
C GLU A 200 10.81 5.53 19.52
N ALA A 201 10.04 4.45 19.66
CA ALA A 201 10.54 3.07 19.58
C ALA A 201 11.05 2.66 18.19
N VAL A 202 10.47 3.21 17.11
CA VAL A 202 10.69 2.71 15.75
C VAL A 202 11.88 3.37 15.04
N GLU A 203 12.45 2.72 14.04
CA GLU A 203 13.47 3.33 13.18
C GLU A 203 12.91 4.51 12.39
N LYS A 204 13.75 5.53 12.14
CA LYS A 204 13.37 6.73 11.38
C LYS A 204 14.48 7.15 10.43
N LEU A 205 14.10 7.71 9.28
CA LEU A 205 14.99 8.50 8.43
C LEU A 205 14.64 9.99 8.62
N GLY A 206 15.48 10.70 9.36
CA GLY A 206 15.14 12.03 9.86
C GLY A 206 13.95 11.95 10.83
N LYS A 207 12.85 12.63 10.49
CA LYS A 207 11.59 12.59 11.25
C LYS A 207 10.65 11.47 10.82
N ARG A 208 10.92 10.79 9.71
CA ARG A 208 9.97 9.89 9.07
C ARG A 208 10.16 8.46 9.58
N PRO A 209 9.16 7.86 10.24
CA PRO A 209 9.19 6.45 10.63
C PRO A 209 9.42 5.54 9.41
N VAL A 210 10.11 4.43 9.63
CA VAL A 210 10.36 3.44 8.60
C VAL A 210 9.46 2.23 8.83
N GLY A 211 8.82 1.77 7.76
CA GLY A 211 8.19 0.47 7.66
C GLY A 211 8.93 -0.45 6.71
N TYR A 212 8.75 -1.73 6.91
CA TYR A 212 9.33 -2.80 6.11
C TYR A 212 8.18 -3.65 5.57
N SER A 213 7.96 -3.60 4.26
CA SER A 213 6.93 -4.39 3.58
C SER A 213 7.47 -5.79 3.32
N ALA A 214 6.75 -6.81 3.78
CA ALA A 214 7.12 -8.20 3.61
C ALA A 214 7.00 -8.64 2.15
N LYS A 215 7.86 -9.58 1.76
CA LYS A 215 7.89 -10.14 0.41
C LYS A 215 6.54 -10.80 0.07
N GLY A 216 5.84 -10.24 -0.90
CA GLY A 216 4.62 -10.79 -1.49
C GLY A 216 3.36 -10.57 -0.65
N SER A 217 3.44 -10.68 0.68
CA SER A 217 2.31 -10.46 1.59
C SER A 217 2.06 -8.98 1.92
N HIS A 218 3.07 -8.14 1.69
CA HIS A 218 3.10 -6.70 1.96
C HIS A 218 2.76 -6.24 3.39
N ALA A 219 2.62 -7.18 4.33
CA ALA A 219 2.48 -6.88 5.74
C ALA A 219 3.62 -5.95 6.20
N ASN A 220 3.28 -4.98 7.03
CA ASN A 220 4.20 -3.92 7.42
C ASN A 220 4.79 -4.21 8.80
N TYR A 221 6.11 -4.04 8.89
CA TYR A 221 6.86 -4.28 10.11
C TYR A 221 7.67 -3.05 10.49
N ALA A 222 7.87 -2.85 11.79
CA ALA A 222 8.73 -1.79 12.31
C ALA A 222 10.23 -2.12 12.18
N MET A 223 10.58 -3.34 11.74
CA MET A 223 11.96 -3.78 11.54
C MET A 223 12.10 -4.78 10.39
N GLY A 224 13.31 -4.84 9.82
CA GLY A 224 13.75 -5.90 8.91
C GLY A 224 13.96 -7.24 9.62
N GLY A 225 13.83 -8.35 8.89
CA GLY A 225 14.12 -9.71 9.37
C GLY A 225 12.99 -10.69 9.08
N LEU A 226 13.04 -11.84 9.76
CA LEU A 226 11.98 -12.84 9.77
C LEU A 226 10.97 -12.52 10.88
N HIS A 227 9.68 -12.64 10.57
CA HIS A 227 8.57 -12.37 11.48
C HIS A 227 7.63 -13.58 11.54
N ASP A 228 7.63 -14.28 12.67
CA ASP A 228 6.83 -15.49 12.89
C ASP A 228 5.44 -15.13 13.44
N HIS A 229 4.40 -15.69 12.84
CA HIS A 229 3.00 -15.46 13.19
C HIS A 229 2.34 -16.54 14.05
N THR A 230 3.08 -17.61 14.41
CA THR A 230 2.55 -18.76 15.17
C THR A 230 2.14 -18.38 16.59
N ILE A 231 2.84 -17.41 17.18
CA ILE A 231 2.45 -16.78 18.45
C ILE A 231 2.28 -15.29 18.17
N PRO A 232 1.03 -14.78 18.12
CA PRO A 232 0.79 -13.35 18.02
C PRO A 232 1.63 -12.65 19.09
N ASN A 233 2.45 -11.68 18.67
CA ASN A 233 3.33 -10.88 19.53
C ASN A 233 4.68 -11.48 19.95
N PHE A 234 5.08 -12.68 19.49
CA PHE A 234 6.32 -13.33 19.90
C PHE A 234 7.05 -14.05 18.74
N ASN A 235 8.30 -13.67 18.47
CA ASN A 235 9.17 -14.36 17.51
C ASN A 235 9.73 -15.64 18.17
N LEU A 236 9.33 -16.83 17.70
CA LEU A 236 9.89 -18.10 18.19
C LEU A 236 11.23 -18.44 17.50
N PRO A 237 12.15 -19.16 18.19
CA PRO A 237 13.35 -19.69 17.57
C PRO A 237 13.00 -20.86 16.62
N GLY A 238 13.11 -20.59 15.31
CA GLY A 238 12.93 -21.57 14.23
C GLY A 238 11.69 -21.30 13.37
N ALA A 239 11.89 -21.25 12.05
CA ALA A 239 10.88 -20.93 11.05
C ALA A 239 9.88 -22.08 10.81
N PHE A 240 9.09 -22.46 11.83
CA PHE A 240 8.26 -23.65 11.77
C PHE A 240 6.87 -23.40 11.15
N PHE A 241 6.33 -22.17 11.11
CA PHE A 241 5.08 -21.80 10.40
C PHE A 241 5.10 -20.36 9.86
N LEU A 242 4.18 -20.02 8.93
CA LEU A 242 3.99 -18.73 8.20
C LEU A 242 4.93 -17.61 8.67
N VAL A 243 6.06 -17.44 7.98
CA VAL A 243 7.06 -16.42 8.30
C VAL A 243 7.08 -15.38 7.19
N ASP A 244 6.80 -14.13 7.55
CA ASP A 244 7.08 -13.01 6.68
C ASP A 244 8.56 -12.65 6.71
N ASP A 245 9.08 -12.23 5.56
CA ASP A 245 10.47 -11.87 5.37
C ASP A 245 10.56 -10.44 4.85
N THR A 246 11.28 -9.60 5.57
CA THR A 246 11.42 -8.18 5.26
C THR A 246 12.88 -7.75 5.24
N ASN A 247 13.26 -6.83 4.34
CA ASN A 247 14.62 -6.33 4.26
C ASN A 247 14.67 -4.86 3.78
N LYS A 248 15.87 -4.25 3.81
CA LYS A 248 16.11 -2.90 3.28
C LYS A 248 16.33 -2.93 1.77
N GLY A 249 15.29 -3.29 1.01
CA GLY A 249 15.31 -3.22 -0.44
C GLY A 249 15.08 -1.79 -0.95
N ILE A 250 14.09 -1.61 -1.81
CA ILE A 250 13.83 -0.31 -2.46
C ILE A 250 13.10 0.61 -1.48
N LEU A 251 13.65 1.80 -1.23
CA LEU A 251 12.98 2.82 -0.42
C LEU A 251 11.87 3.49 -1.24
N TRP A 252 10.64 3.41 -0.74
CA TRP A 252 9.45 4.01 -1.31
C TRP A 252 8.95 5.17 -0.45
N ASP A 253 8.55 6.26 -1.09
CA ASP A 253 7.87 7.38 -0.46
C ASP A 253 6.41 7.46 -0.93
N PRO A 254 5.46 6.94 -0.13
CA PRO A 254 4.03 6.96 -0.46
C PRO A 254 3.48 8.37 -0.73
N THR A 255 4.08 9.41 -0.12
CA THR A 255 3.57 10.79 -0.24
C THR A 255 3.78 11.38 -1.64
N LEU A 256 4.74 10.88 -2.40
CA LEU A 256 5.05 11.41 -3.74
C LEU A 256 3.97 11.07 -4.78
N SER A 257 3.14 10.06 -4.53
CA SER A 257 2.03 9.70 -5.41
C SER A 257 0.85 9.06 -4.66
N ALA A 258 0.12 9.90 -3.93
CA ALA A 258 -1.06 9.51 -3.18
C ALA A 258 -2.30 10.34 -3.54
N TYR A 259 -3.47 9.77 -3.31
CA TYR A 259 -4.66 10.55 -3.05
C TYR A 259 -4.66 11.04 -1.60
N TYR A 260 -5.23 12.22 -1.35
CA TYR A 260 -5.24 12.85 -0.02
C TYR A 260 -6.67 13.20 0.37
N TYR A 261 -7.14 12.67 1.49
CA TYR A 261 -8.49 12.87 2.00
C TYR A 261 -8.50 13.27 3.47
N LYS A 262 -9.51 14.05 3.85
CA LYS A 262 -9.96 14.21 5.23
C LYS A 262 -11.10 13.23 5.48
N PHE A 263 -11.10 12.58 6.64
CA PHE A 263 -12.23 11.81 7.14
C PHE A 263 -12.86 12.54 8.33
N ASP A 264 -14.18 12.68 8.29
CA ASP A 264 -14.98 13.26 9.36
C ASP A 264 -15.67 12.14 10.15
N VAL A 265 -15.29 11.97 11.42
CA VAL A 265 -15.84 10.89 12.26
C VAL A 265 -17.34 11.07 12.53
N GLY A 266 -17.80 12.30 12.72
CA GLY A 266 -19.19 12.58 13.10
C GLY A 266 -20.19 12.22 12.01
N THR A 267 -19.81 12.44 10.76
CA THR A 267 -20.62 12.12 9.57
C THR A 267 -20.20 10.84 8.86
N SER A 268 -19.07 10.24 9.27
CA SER A 268 -18.43 9.11 8.58
C SER A 268 -18.22 9.38 7.09
N SER A 269 -17.76 10.59 6.76
CA SER A 269 -17.64 11.06 5.39
C SER A 269 -16.21 11.44 5.01
N PHE A 270 -15.89 11.30 3.73
CA PHE A 270 -14.61 11.68 3.13
C PHE A 270 -14.75 12.99 2.35
N THR A 271 -13.75 13.86 2.49
CA THR A 271 -13.56 15.04 1.66
C THR A 271 -12.17 15.00 1.04
N SER A 272 -12.04 15.29 -0.26
CA SER A 272 -10.73 15.34 -0.90
C SER A 272 -10.03 16.67 -0.66
N TYR A 273 -8.72 16.64 -0.36
CA TYR A 273 -7.88 17.84 -0.35
C TYR A 273 -7.55 18.35 -1.76
N ASN A 274 -7.74 17.52 -2.79
CA ASN A 274 -7.64 17.93 -4.19
C ASN A 274 -8.99 17.73 -4.89
N PRO A 275 -9.69 18.80 -5.31
CA PRO A 275 -11.01 18.70 -5.93
C PRO A 275 -11.11 17.76 -7.15
N ALA A 276 -9.99 17.48 -7.83
CA ALA A 276 -9.93 16.56 -8.95
C ALA A 276 -9.79 15.08 -8.55
N SER A 277 -9.65 14.76 -7.26
CA SER A 277 -9.52 13.38 -6.81
C SER A 277 -10.90 12.77 -6.54
N PRO A 278 -11.17 11.55 -7.07
CA PRO A 278 -12.44 10.87 -6.87
C PRO A 278 -12.61 10.52 -5.39
N VAL A 279 -13.80 10.70 -4.82
CA VAL A 279 -14.08 10.37 -3.41
C VAL A 279 -14.86 9.06 -3.28
N ASN A 280 -15.77 8.82 -4.22
CA ASN A 280 -16.78 7.78 -4.14
C ASN A 280 -16.21 6.37 -3.92
N TRP A 281 -15.07 6.02 -4.52
CA TRP A 281 -14.43 4.72 -4.30
C TRP A 281 -14.12 4.36 -2.85
N LEU A 282 -13.93 5.35 -1.97
CA LEU A 282 -13.69 5.11 -0.55
C LEU A 282 -14.92 4.49 0.13
N TYR A 283 -16.12 4.67 -0.43
CA TYR A 283 -17.36 4.11 0.10
C TYR A 283 -17.74 2.75 -0.49
N PHE A 284 -16.93 2.18 -1.40
CA PHE A 284 -17.18 0.84 -1.90
C PHE A 284 -17.03 -0.20 -0.78
N LYS A 285 -18.10 -0.97 -0.51
CA LYS A 285 -18.17 -1.93 0.60
C LYS A 285 -17.68 -3.33 0.23
N GLY A 286 -17.61 -3.63 -1.07
CA GLY A 286 -17.22 -4.94 -1.59
C GLY A 286 -15.72 -5.25 -1.42
N LYS A 287 -15.29 -6.29 -2.14
CA LYS A 287 -13.94 -6.82 -2.10
C LYS A 287 -13.12 -6.31 -3.28
N TRP A 288 -11.94 -5.81 -2.97
CA TRP A 288 -10.91 -5.41 -3.92
C TRP A 288 -10.16 -6.64 -4.39
N GLY A 289 -10.76 -7.40 -5.30
CA GLY A 289 -10.18 -8.59 -5.88
C GLY A 289 -11.17 -9.72 -6.05
N ASP A 290 -10.63 -10.90 -6.32
CA ASP A 290 -11.40 -12.09 -6.66
C ASP A 290 -12.12 -12.67 -5.44
N GLN A 291 -13.22 -13.36 -5.69
CA GLN A 291 -13.81 -14.27 -4.72
C GLN A 291 -12.91 -15.51 -4.59
N GLN A 292 -12.71 -16.02 -3.37
CA GLN A 292 -11.91 -17.21 -3.11
C GLN A 292 -12.29 -18.32 -4.10
N TYR A 293 -11.31 -18.82 -4.85
CA TYR A 293 -11.59 -19.78 -5.91
C TYR A 293 -12.23 -21.06 -5.36
N PRO A 294 -13.21 -21.66 -6.08
CA PRO A 294 -13.78 -22.95 -5.73
C PRO A 294 -12.72 -24.04 -5.66
N LYS A 295 -12.93 -25.08 -4.85
CA LYS A 295 -11.94 -26.15 -4.62
C LYS A 295 -11.57 -26.90 -5.92
N GLU A 296 -12.51 -26.96 -6.85
CA GLU A 296 -12.40 -27.57 -8.16
C GLU A 296 -11.68 -26.70 -9.20
N HIS A 297 -11.39 -25.43 -8.88
CA HIS A 297 -10.64 -24.55 -9.76
C HIS A 297 -9.21 -25.06 -9.93
N GLU A 298 -8.69 -25.00 -11.15
CA GLU A 298 -7.31 -25.42 -11.41
C GLU A 298 -6.33 -24.59 -10.58
N GLY A 299 -5.33 -25.26 -10.00
CA GLY A 299 -4.34 -24.64 -9.13
C GLY A 299 -4.80 -24.29 -7.72
N GLN A 300 -6.10 -24.41 -7.40
CA GLN A 300 -6.64 -24.17 -6.07
C GLN A 300 -6.50 -25.40 -5.16
N TYR A 301 -6.19 -25.15 -3.90
CA TYR A 301 -6.30 -26.13 -2.82
C TYR A 301 -6.70 -25.43 -1.53
N ILE A 302 -7.33 -26.19 -0.64
CA ILE A 302 -7.65 -25.76 0.71
C ILE A 302 -7.09 -26.81 1.66
N LEU A 303 -6.05 -26.44 2.41
CA LEU A 303 -5.39 -27.31 3.38
C LEU A 303 -5.46 -26.63 4.74
N PHE A 304 -5.89 -27.37 5.77
CA PHE A 304 -6.05 -26.83 7.14
C PHE A 304 -6.93 -25.57 7.22
N GLY A 305 -7.92 -25.45 6.34
CA GLY A 305 -8.81 -24.29 6.25
C GLY A 305 -8.21 -23.07 5.54
N GLN A 306 -6.96 -23.15 5.07
CA GLN A 306 -6.30 -22.08 4.32
C GLN A 306 -6.34 -22.39 2.82
N ALA A 307 -6.84 -21.43 2.04
CA ALA A 307 -6.89 -21.52 0.59
C ALA A 307 -5.57 -21.05 -0.02
N ARG A 308 -5.20 -21.60 -1.19
CA ARG A 308 -4.14 -21.00 -2.01
C ARG A 308 -4.58 -19.62 -2.51
N TYR A 309 -5.68 -19.56 -3.26
CA TYR A 309 -6.27 -18.32 -3.76
C TYR A 309 -7.47 -17.91 -2.89
N GLY A 310 -7.32 -16.83 -2.14
CA GLY A 310 -8.29 -16.30 -1.18
C GLY A 310 -9.18 -15.18 -1.74
N ASN A 311 -10.02 -14.62 -0.87
CA ASN A 311 -10.82 -13.45 -1.18
C ASN A 311 -9.95 -12.18 -1.21
N GLY A 312 -10.21 -11.26 -2.15
CA GLY A 312 -9.67 -9.90 -2.07
C GLY A 312 -10.12 -9.17 -0.79
N PRO A 313 -9.32 -8.21 -0.29
CA PRO A 313 -9.64 -7.49 0.95
C PRO A 313 -10.73 -6.44 0.77
N THR A 314 -11.24 -5.90 1.88
CA THR A 314 -12.03 -4.67 1.87
C THR A 314 -11.13 -3.44 1.70
N GLY A 315 -11.70 -2.35 1.19
CA GLY A 315 -11.00 -1.07 1.04
C GLY A 315 -10.80 -0.31 2.36
N PRO A 316 -10.24 0.92 2.31
CA PRO A 316 -9.92 1.73 3.49
C PRO A 316 -11.04 1.93 4.50
N LEU A 317 -12.30 2.04 4.05
CA LEU A 317 -13.46 2.19 4.95
C LEU A 317 -13.62 1.01 5.93
N GLY A 318 -13.19 -0.19 5.53
CA GLY A 318 -13.25 -1.39 6.37
C GLY A 318 -12.16 -1.49 7.43
N LYS A 319 -11.30 -0.48 7.60
CA LYS A 319 -10.09 -0.53 8.45
C LYS A 319 -10.24 0.26 9.76
N GLU A 320 -11.48 0.42 10.23
CA GLU A 320 -11.85 1.10 11.49
C GLU A 320 -11.19 2.47 11.67
N LEU A 321 -11.37 3.39 10.72
CA LEU A 321 -10.76 4.72 10.75
C LEU A 321 -11.08 5.49 12.05
N GLN A 322 -12.26 5.25 12.64
CA GLN A 322 -12.77 5.83 13.87
C GLN A 322 -12.37 5.10 15.16
N ARG A 323 -11.48 4.09 15.08
CA ARG A 323 -11.06 3.28 16.24
C ARG A 323 -10.58 4.16 17.40
N LYS A 324 -10.95 3.79 18.63
CA LYS A 324 -10.58 4.56 19.85
C LYS A 324 -9.07 4.49 20.11
N ASP A 325 -8.53 3.29 20.17
CA ASP A 325 -7.13 3.02 20.49
C ASP A 325 -6.26 3.07 19.23
N ILE A 326 -4.95 2.87 19.39
CA ILE A 326 -4.03 2.78 18.23
C ILE A 326 -4.25 1.46 17.46
N CYS A 327 -4.61 0.39 18.19
CA CYS A 327 -4.95 -0.91 17.61
C CYS A 327 -6.43 -0.94 17.19
N PRO A 328 -6.79 -1.68 16.14
CA PRO A 328 -8.19 -1.96 15.82
C PRO A 328 -8.87 -2.81 16.92
N SER A 329 -10.20 -2.82 16.91
CA SER A 329 -11.03 -3.39 17.97
C SER A 329 -10.90 -4.90 18.15
N ASN A 330 -10.48 -5.62 17.10
CA ASN A 330 -10.21 -7.06 17.15
C ASN A 330 -8.88 -7.41 17.84
N VAL A 331 -7.99 -6.43 18.06
CA VAL A 331 -6.67 -6.63 18.65
C VAL A 331 -6.71 -6.32 20.14
N LYS A 332 -6.77 -7.36 20.98
CA LYS A 332 -6.88 -7.21 22.45
C LYS A 332 -5.91 -8.15 23.19
N PRO A 333 -5.14 -7.64 24.18
CA PRO A 333 -5.08 -6.24 24.60
C PRO A 333 -4.36 -5.37 23.56
N CYS A 334 -4.74 -4.09 23.44
CA CYS A 334 -4.01 -3.15 22.61
C CYS A 334 -2.72 -2.74 23.31
N TRP A 335 -1.61 -3.40 22.95
CA TRP A 335 -0.31 -3.15 23.56
C TRP A 335 0.55 -2.26 22.67
N VAL A 336 0.81 -1.03 23.14
CA VAL A 336 1.71 -0.08 22.48
C VAL A 336 3.12 -0.29 22.99
N ARG A 337 4.00 -0.82 22.14
CA ARG A 337 5.36 -1.23 22.52
C ARG A 337 6.31 -0.02 22.55
N PRO A 338 7.04 0.21 23.65
CA PRO A 338 8.01 1.30 23.74
C PRO A 338 9.41 0.91 23.22
N PHE A 339 9.57 -0.32 22.71
CA PHE A 339 10.82 -0.82 22.16
C PHE A 339 10.57 -1.86 21.06
N LEU A 340 11.59 -2.06 20.22
CA LEU A 340 11.69 -3.16 19.27
C LEU A 340 12.25 -4.40 19.99
N THR A 341 11.68 -5.57 19.73
CA THR A 341 12.25 -6.85 20.20
C THR A 341 13.47 -7.25 19.36
N ALA A 342 14.30 -8.17 19.85
CA ALA A 342 15.46 -8.66 19.12
C ALA A 342 15.06 -9.25 17.76
N LYS A 343 15.89 -9.02 16.74
CA LYS A 343 15.71 -9.55 15.39
C LYS A 343 16.04 -11.04 15.38
N LEU A 344 15.22 -11.83 14.67
CA LEU A 344 15.69 -13.10 14.16
C LEU A 344 16.58 -12.79 12.95
N GLU A 345 17.88 -13.04 13.07
CA GLU A 345 18.79 -12.96 11.93
C GLU A 345 18.61 -14.22 11.06
N LYS A 346 18.69 -14.04 9.74
CA LYS A 346 18.86 -15.18 8.82
C LYS A 346 20.27 -15.72 9.05
N GLU A 347 20.39 -17.00 9.40
CA GLU A 347 21.68 -17.71 9.38
C GLU A 347 22.31 -17.75 7.98
#